data_AF-A0A819T7S7-F1
#
_entry.id   AF-A0A819T7S7-F1
#
_cell.length_a   1.000
_cell.length_b   1.000
_cell.length_c   1.000
_cell.angle_alpha   90.00
_cell.angle_beta   90.00
_cell.angle_gamma   90.00
#
_symmetry.space_group_name_H-M   'P 1'
#
loop_
_entity.id
_entity.type
_entity.pdbx_description
1 polymer ?
#
loop_
_entity_poly.entity_id
_entity_poly.type
_entity_poly.pdbx_seq_one_letter_code
_entity_poly.pdbx_strand_id
1 'polypeptide(L)'
;YYLAYAYVMVGDFATCPRQAQLDQERTKVEDAFEFFGWKVGRGTYGHVYKAKKKDGSDTRDYALKQIEGAGLSTSACREISLLRELKHVNVITLQRVFLSHADRRVYLLFDFAEHDLWHIIKFHRSAKQNKKNVVCARAMVKSLLNQILAGIHYLHSNWVLHRDLKPANILVMGDGIERGRVKIADMGFARLFNSPLKPMADLDPVVVTFWYRAPELLLGARHYTKAIDIWAIGCIFAELLTYEPIFHCKQEDIKTSTPYHHDQLDRIFSVMSFPTDKEWEDMKKMPEYSRLSKEFKKSNYANCSLNKYMDKHNVRSDSRAFQLLTRLLTIDPTKRLSALEAMNDFYFKEDPRPTDDVFDSFPIPYPKRDFITDDDSSDVTGAHVSKTESTIMVKTEASSVVITQQQTSHLNHSQQQLTTQQQQNVHIKQQPQQQQHNNIVQQTHPQQMKLIQQHSSNVNVQGQPPEKKFCVTGVYTGGDPSNYDYQIYISKCLFFF
;
A
#
# COMPACT_ATOMS: atom_id res chain seq x y z
N TYR A 1 -19.96 -10.23 -14.25
CA TYR A 1 -19.33 -8.93 -14.50
C TYR A 1 -20.34 -7.94 -15.07
N TYR A 2 -20.95 -8.15 -16.25
CA TYR A 2 -21.98 -7.23 -16.80
C TYR A 2 -23.34 -7.24 -16.07
N LEU A 3 -23.78 -8.39 -15.52
CA LEU A 3 -25.00 -8.45 -14.69
C LEU A 3 -24.87 -7.67 -13.38
N ALA A 4 -23.67 -7.64 -12.78
CA ALA A 4 -23.42 -6.86 -11.57
C ALA A 4 -23.32 -5.35 -11.86
N TYR A 5 -22.80 -4.97 -13.03
CA TYR A 5 -22.70 -3.56 -13.45
C TYR A 5 -24.06 -2.99 -13.87
N ALA A 6 -24.91 -3.78 -14.51
CA ALA A 6 -26.28 -3.39 -14.87
C ALA A 6 -27.18 -3.21 -13.65
N TYR A 7 -27.01 -4.04 -12.62
CA TYR A 7 -27.88 -4.03 -11.43
C TYR A 7 -27.57 -2.90 -10.44
N VAL A 8 -26.33 -2.40 -10.41
CA VAL A 8 -25.91 -1.32 -9.49
C VAL A 8 -26.21 0.07 -10.05
N MET A 9 -26.32 0.22 -11.38
CA MET A 9 -26.54 1.51 -12.05
C MET A 9 -28.00 1.79 -12.42
N VAL A 10 -28.85 0.77 -12.49
CA VAL A 10 -30.27 0.91 -12.87
C VAL A 10 -31.12 0.41 -11.72
N GLY A 11 -31.63 1.34 -10.91
CA GLY A 11 -32.56 1.05 -9.83
C GLY A 11 -33.82 0.35 -10.36
N ASP A 12 -34.29 -0.61 -9.57
CA ASP A 12 -35.56 -1.33 -9.67
C ASP A 12 -35.77 -2.24 -10.89
N PHE A 13 -35.35 -3.51 -10.73
CA PHE A 13 -36.00 -4.67 -11.36
C PHE A 13 -36.49 -5.64 -10.28
N ALA A 14 -37.41 -5.18 -9.42
CA ALA A 14 -37.93 -5.98 -8.31
C ALA A 14 -38.87 -7.14 -8.70
N THR A 15 -39.06 -7.46 -9.99
CA THR A 15 -40.02 -8.48 -10.44
C THR A 15 -39.53 -9.37 -11.61
N CYS A 16 -38.22 -9.63 -11.71
CA CYS A 16 -37.70 -10.58 -12.70
C CYS A 16 -37.52 -11.99 -12.10
N PRO A 17 -38.08 -13.07 -12.68
CA PRO A 17 -37.85 -14.46 -12.24
C PRO A 17 -36.35 -14.82 -12.18
N ARG A 18 -35.55 -14.22 -13.05
CA ARG A 18 -34.09 -14.38 -13.07
C ARG A 18 -33.43 -13.81 -11.80
N GLN A 19 -33.96 -12.73 -11.24
CA GLN A 19 -33.43 -12.15 -10.01
C GLN A 19 -33.69 -13.08 -8.82
N ALA A 20 -34.91 -13.61 -8.70
CA ALA A 20 -35.27 -14.57 -7.66
C ALA A 20 -34.40 -15.84 -7.72
N GLN A 21 -34.14 -16.36 -8.93
CA GLN A 21 -33.23 -17.49 -9.12
C GLN A 21 -31.80 -17.14 -8.70
N LEU A 22 -31.27 -16.00 -9.14
CA LEU A 22 -29.93 -15.55 -8.77
C LEU A 22 -29.78 -15.36 -7.26
N ASP A 23 -30.82 -14.91 -6.57
CA ASP A 23 -30.79 -14.74 -5.12
C ASP A 23 -30.86 -16.07 -4.36
N GLN A 24 -31.49 -17.11 -4.93
CA GLN A 24 -31.45 -18.48 -4.38
C GLN A 24 -30.09 -19.16 -4.60
N GLU A 25 -29.46 -18.96 -5.75
CA GLU A 25 -28.16 -19.58 -6.08
C GLU A 25 -26.97 -18.86 -5.42
N ARG A 26 -27.17 -17.63 -4.95
CA ARG A 26 -26.10 -16.79 -4.39
C ARG A 26 -25.61 -17.35 -3.06
N THR A 27 -24.35 -17.76 -3.03
CA THR A 27 -23.65 -18.04 -1.78
C THR A 27 -23.39 -16.74 -1.02
N LYS A 28 -23.93 -16.63 0.19
CA LYS A 28 -23.60 -15.52 1.11
C LYS A 28 -22.32 -15.84 1.89
N VAL A 29 -21.59 -14.79 2.25
CA VAL A 29 -20.28 -14.97 2.92
C VAL A 29 -20.47 -15.49 4.34
N GLU A 30 -21.49 -15.01 5.04
CA GLU A 30 -21.90 -15.41 6.38
C GLU A 30 -22.43 -16.85 6.45
N ASP A 31 -22.93 -17.40 5.34
CA ASP A 31 -23.37 -18.80 5.28
C ASP A 31 -22.18 -19.73 5.01
N ALA A 32 -21.18 -19.27 4.25
CA ALA A 32 -20.02 -20.06 3.88
C ALA A 32 -18.89 -20.03 4.92
N PHE A 33 -18.71 -18.92 5.64
CA PHE A 33 -17.57 -18.69 6.54
C PHE A 33 -17.98 -18.22 7.94
N GLU A 34 -17.24 -18.70 8.94
CA GLU A 34 -17.22 -18.18 10.30
C GLU A 34 -16.04 -17.21 10.45
N PHE A 35 -16.34 -15.95 10.77
CA PHE A 35 -15.35 -14.87 10.87
C PHE A 35 -15.71 -13.76 11.88
N PHE A 36 -16.92 -13.80 12.46
CA PHE A 36 -17.35 -12.80 13.44
C PHE A 36 -16.49 -12.88 14.70
N GLY A 37 -16.02 -11.72 15.19
CA GLY A 37 -15.10 -11.63 16.32
C GLY A 37 -13.63 -11.95 16.00
N TRP A 38 -13.30 -12.35 14.76
CA TRP A 38 -11.93 -12.72 14.35
C TRP A 38 -11.28 -11.68 13.44
N LYS A 39 -11.53 -10.38 13.73
CA LYS A 39 -10.90 -9.27 13.01
C LYS A 39 -9.41 -9.24 13.36
N VAL A 40 -8.55 -9.20 12.35
CA VAL A 40 -7.08 -9.19 12.51
C VAL A 40 -6.43 -7.92 11.95
N GLY A 41 -7.19 -7.09 11.23
CA GLY A 41 -6.67 -5.85 10.65
C GLY A 41 -7.76 -4.85 10.31
N ARG A 42 -7.41 -3.56 10.44
CA ARG A 42 -8.21 -2.41 10.01
C ARG A 42 -7.28 -1.40 9.33
N GLY A 43 -7.74 -0.79 8.24
CA GLY A 43 -7.03 0.29 7.57
C GLY A 43 -7.92 0.99 6.56
N THR A 44 -7.35 1.91 5.78
CA THR A 44 -8.03 2.69 4.74
C THR A 44 -8.66 1.85 3.61
N TYR A 45 -8.32 0.55 3.54
CA TYR A 45 -8.86 -0.38 2.55
C TYR A 45 -9.96 -1.27 3.12
N GLY A 46 -10.34 -1.08 4.38
CA GLY A 46 -11.40 -1.78 5.07
C GLY A 46 -10.91 -2.69 6.20
N HIS A 47 -11.59 -3.83 6.35
CA HIS A 47 -11.41 -4.74 7.47
C HIS A 47 -10.96 -6.11 6.98
N VAL A 48 -10.00 -6.72 7.69
CA VAL A 48 -9.53 -8.08 7.39
C VAL A 48 -9.88 -8.99 8.56
N TYR A 49 -10.52 -10.10 8.25
CA TYR A 49 -10.92 -11.11 9.22
C TYR A 49 -10.18 -12.41 8.91
N LYS A 50 -9.77 -13.13 9.97
CA LYS A 50 -9.50 -14.56 9.86
C LYS A 50 -10.83 -15.29 9.73
N ALA A 51 -10.91 -16.26 8.84
CA ALA A 51 -12.14 -16.96 8.53
C ALA A 51 -11.92 -18.46 8.38
N LYS A 52 -12.90 -19.27 8.78
CA LYS A 52 -12.95 -20.72 8.54
C LYS A 52 -14.22 -21.09 7.80
N LYS A 53 -14.16 -22.12 6.96
CA LYS A 53 -15.35 -22.62 6.27
C LYS A 53 -16.29 -23.30 7.25
N LYS A 54 -17.59 -23.04 7.13
CA LYS A 54 -18.64 -23.65 7.97
C LYS A 54 -18.98 -25.08 7.55
N ASP A 55 -18.76 -25.42 6.29
CA ASP A 55 -19.06 -26.75 5.74
C ASP A 55 -18.06 -27.83 6.19
N GLY A 56 -16.97 -27.45 6.86
CA GLY A 56 -15.92 -28.38 7.30
C GLY A 56 -15.16 -29.05 6.14
N SER A 57 -15.30 -28.55 4.91
CA SER A 57 -14.66 -29.14 3.72
C SER A 57 -13.13 -29.10 3.76
N ASP A 58 -12.56 -28.14 4.50
CA ASP A 58 -11.17 -28.12 4.88
C ASP A 58 -10.94 -27.41 6.22
N THR A 59 -9.78 -27.64 6.82
CA THR A 59 -9.34 -27.05 8.10
C THR A 59 -8.47 -25.80 7.89
N ARG A 60 -8.44 -25.26 6.67
CA ARG A 60 -7.57 -24.12 6.34
C ARG A 60 -8.13 -22.84 6.92
N ASP A 61 -7.23 -21.96 7.33
CA ASP A 61 -7.55 -20.59 7.67
C ASP A 61 -7.56 -19.73 6.40
N TYR A 62 -8.55 -18.85 6.29
CA TYR A 62 -8.71 -17.89 5.20
C TYR A 62 -8.62 -16.46 5.71
N ALA A 63 -8.25 -15.53 4.83
CA ALA A 63 -8.39 -14.11 5.07
C ALA A 63 -9.59 -13.58 4.28
N LEU A 64 -10.51 -12.91 4.97
CA LEU A 64 -11.67 -12.26 4.38
C LEU A 64 -11.47 -10.74 4.47
N LYS A 65 -11.19 -10.08 3.34
CA LYS A 65 -11.06 -8.62 3.26
C LYS A 65 -12.42 -8.04 2.88
N GLN A 66 -13.07 -7.37 3.83
CA GLN A 66 -14.23 -6.52 3.57
C GLN A 66 -13.72 -5.16 3.10
N ILE A 67 -14.04 -4.78 1.86
CA ILE A 67 -13.68 -3.47 1.32
C ILE A 67 -14.45 -2.35 2.03
N GLU A 68 -13.78 -1.22 2.28
CA GLU A 68 -14.39 -0.04 2.90
C GLU A 68 -15.42 0.63 1.98
N GLY A 69 -16.48 1.17 2.59
CA GLY A 69 -17.57 1.84 1.88
C GLY A 69 -18.68 0.91 1.39
N ALA A 70 -19.62 1.48 0.63
CA ALA A 70 -20.73 0.75 0.02
C ALA A 70 -20.55 0.72 -1.51
N GLY A 71 -20.77 -0.44 -2.11
CA GLY A 71 -20.62 -0.68 -3.55
C GLY A 71 -19.19 -0.96 -3.99
N LEU A 72 -18.96 -0.90 -5.30
CA LEU A 72 -17.67 -1.16 -5.92
C LEU A 72 -16.94 0.17 -6.20
N SER A 73 -16.00 0.54 -5.33
CA SER A 73 -15.12 1.67 -5.60
C SER A 73 -14.19 1.39 -6.79
N THR A 74 -13.65 2.44 -7.41
CA THR A 74 -12.65 2.29 -8.49
C THR A 74 -11.43 1.48 -8.04
N SER A 75 -11.02 1.64 -6.78
CA SER A 75 -9.94 0.86 -6.17
C SER A 75 -10.32 -0.61 -6.02
N ALA A 76 -11.55 -0.91 -5.58
CA ALA A 76 -12.05 -2.28 -5.46
C ALA A 76 -12.15 -2.99 -6.83
N CYS A 77 -12.72 -2.31 -7.83
CA CYS A 77 -12.78 -2.82 -9.21
C CYS A 77 -11.39 -3.14 -9.75
N ARG A 78 -10.42 -2.25 -9.52
CA ARG A 78 -9.04 -2.45 -9.97
C ARG A 78 -8.36 -3.61 -9.26
N GLU A 79 -8.48 -3.68 -7.95
CA GLU A 79 -7.93 -4.78 -7.14
C GLU A 79 -8.49 -6.13 -7.61
N ILE A 80 -9.81 -6.24 -7.76
CA ILE A 80 -10.46 -7.45 -8.28
C ILE A 80 -9.99 -7.80 -9.69
N SER A 81 -9.90 -6.81 -10.59
CA SER A 81 -9.56 -7.07 -12.00
C SER A 81 -8.12 -7.53 -12.16
N LEU A 82 -7.18 -6.92 -11.41
CA LEU A 82 -5.78 -7.34 -11.42
C LEU A 82 -5.61 -8.72 -10.77
N LEU A 83 -6.15 -8.93 -9.56
CA LEU A 83 -5.96 -10.18 -8.82
C LEU A 83 -6.64 -11.39 -9.46
N ARG A 84 -7.58 -11.19 -10.38
CA ARG A 84 -8.17 -12.28 -11.18
C ARG A 84 -7.22 -12.81 -12.26
N GLU A 85 -6.36 -11.96 -12.79
CA GLU A 85 -5.41 -12.33 -13.88
C GLU A 85 -4.02 -12.68 -13.34
N LEU A 86 -3.63 -12.10 -12.20
CA LEU A 86 -2.33 -12.32 -11.60
C LEU A 86 -2.25 -13.69 -10.92
N LYS A 87 -1.25 -14.49 -11.32
CA LYS A 87 -0.96 -15.80 -10.75
C LYS A 87 0.54 -16.00 -10.62
N HIS A 88 1.04 -15.82 -9.40
CA HIS A 88 2.44 -16.06 -9.07
C HIS A 88 2.57 -16.51 -7.62
N VAL A 89 3.55 -17.37 -7.36
CA VAL A 89 3.78 -17.98 -6.04
C VAL A 89 3.99 -16.93 -4.94
N ASN A 90 4.62 -15.79 -5.28
CA ASN A 90 4.89 -14.67 -4.38
C ASN A 90 3.92 -13.48 -4.49
N VAL A 91 2.76 -13.65 -5.12
CA VAL A 91 1.69 -12.64 -5.16
C VAL A 91 0.44 -13.24 -4.52
N ILE A 92 -0.27 -12.47 -3.70
CA ILE A 92 -1.50 -12.96 -3.06
C ILE A 92 -2.53 -13.35 -4.13
N THR A 93 -3.19 -14.50 -3.94
CA THR A 93 -4.12 -15.06 -4.93
C THR A 93 -5.55 -14.88 -4.46
N LEU A 94 -6.38 -14.19 -5.25
CA LEU A 94 -7.81 -14.03 -4.98
C LEU A 94 -8.54 -15.34 -5.23
N GLN A 95 -9.06 -15.95 -4.17
CA GLN A 95 -9.78 -17.23 -4.24
C GLN A 95 -11.23 -17.01 -4.71
N ARG A 96 -11.92 -16.01 -4.13
CA ARG A 96 -13.33 -15.74 -4.42
C ARG A 96 -13.71 -14.30 -4.09
N VAL A 97 -14.76 -13.81 -4.76
CA VAL A 97 -15.40 -12.52 -4.45
C VAL A 97 -16.84 -12.80 -4.00
N PHE A 98 -17.25 -12.19 -2.90
CA PHE A 98 -18.64 -12.16 -2.46
C PHE A 98 -19.19 -10.75 -2.57
N LEU A 99 -20.39 -10.65 -3.15
CA LEU A 99 -21.14 -9.41 -3.29
C LEU A 99 -22.41 -9.54 -2.45
N SER A 100 -22.43 -8.86 -1.32
CA SER A 100 -23.61 -8.75 -0.48
C SER A 100 -24.48 -7.61 -0.99
N HIS A 101 -25.68 -7.94 -1.47
CA HIS A 101 -26.58 -6.95 -2.07
C HIS A 101 -27.35 -6.16 -1.01
N ALA A 102 -27.69 -6.78 0.12
CA ALA A 102 -28.51 -6.17 1.17
C ALA A 102 -27.81 -4.95 1.80
N ASP A 103 -26.52 -5.06 2.09
CA ASP A 103 -25.70 -3.99 2.69
C ASP A 103 -24.67 -3.39 1.72
N ARG A 104 -24.72 -3.82 0.44
CA ARG A 104 -23.83 -3.38 -0.65
C ARG A 104 -22.34 -3.57 -0.34
N ARG A 105 -21.98 -4.60 0.43
CA ARG A 105 -20.58 -4.88 0.79
C ARG A 105 -19.90 -5.85 -0.17
N VAL A 106 -18.58 -5.68 -0.29
CA VAL A 106 -17.72 -6.50 -1.13
C VAL A 106 -16.70 -7.20 -0.25
N TYR A 107 -16.61 -8.52 -0.37
CA TYR A 107 -15.65 -9.34 0.35
C TYR A 107 -14.73 -10.08 -0.62
N LEU A 108 -13.43 -10.02 -0.36
CA LEU A 108 -12.40 -10.75 -1.09
C LEU A 108 -11.84 -11.86 -0.20
N LEU A 109 -11.82 -13.09 -0.72
CA LEU A 109 -11.32 -14.27 -0.03
C LEU A 109 -9.91 -14.60 -0.50
N PHE A 110 -9.01 -14.84 0.45
CA PHE A 110 -7.61 -15.23 0.24
C PHE A 110 -7.22 -16.37 1.18
N ASP A 111 -6.12 -17.05 0.88
CA ASP A 111 -5.45 -17.91 1.86
C ASP A 111 -4.88 -17.04 2.99
N PHE A 112 -4.97 -17.50 4.24
CA PHE A 112 -4.54 -16.72 5.40
C PHE A 112 -3.02 -16.72 5.56
N ALA A 113 -2.41 -15.53 5.63
CA ALA A 113 -1.02 -15.36 5.99
C ALA A 113 -0.89 -14.94 7.46
N GLU A 114 -0.36 -15.84 8.28
CA GLU A 114 -0.21 -15.64 9.73
C GLU A 114 0.75 -14.49 10.06
N HIS A 115 1.73 -14.21 9.20
CA HIS A 115 2.76 -13.20 9.46
C HIS A 115 2.83 -12.13 8.37
N ASP A 116 3.48 -11.02 8.69
CA ASP A 116 3.93 -10.00 7.75
C ASP A 116 5.28 -9.44 8.21
N LEU A 117 5.99 -8.76 7.30
CA LEU A 117 7.30 -8.20 7.64
C LEU A 117 7.22 -7.12 8.71
N TRP A 118 6.12 -6.38 8.83
CA TRP A 118 6.00 -5.36 9.86
C TRP A 118 6.07 -5.97 11.27
N HIS A 119 5.30 -7.04 11.53
CA HIS A 119 5.31 -7.76 12.79
C HIS A 119 6.64 -8.49 13.04
N ILE A 120 7.21 -9.12 12.00
CA ILE A 120 8.53 -9.79 12.10
C ILE A 120 9.62 -8.79 12.47
N ILE A 121 9.69 -7.64 11.80
CA ILE A 121 10.67 -6.58 12.08
C ILE A 121 10.44 -5.99 13.47
N LYS A 122 9.18 -5.75 13.85
CA LYS A 122 8.82 -5.24 15.19
C LYS A 122 9.30 -6.19 16.29
N PHE A 123 9.12 -7.50 16.11
CA PHE A 123 9.60 -8.52 17.04
C PHE A 123 11.13 -8.43 17.26
N HIS A 124 11.91 -8.38 16.18
CA HIS A 124 13.37 -8.26 16.26
C HIS A 124 13.82 -6.90 16.82
N ARG A 125 13.14 -5.81 16.46
CA ARG A 125 13.37 -4.46 17.01
C ARG A 125 13.17 -4.45 18.53
N SER A 126 12.06 -5.00 19.02
CA SER A 126 11.77 -5.09 20.45
C SER A 126 12.75 -6.01 21.19
N ALA A 127 13.20 -7.11 20.57
CA ALA A 127 14.24 -7.96 21.16
C ALA A 127 15.57 -7.21 21.31
N LYS A 128 16.00 -6.49 20.26
CA LYS A 128 17.21 -5.65 20.27
C LYS A 128 17.15 -4.56 21.36
N GLN A 129 16.03 -3.85 21.47
CA GLN A 129 15.82 -2.82 22.49
C GLN A 129 15.86 -3.38 23.92
N ASN A 130 15.30 -4.59 24.12
CA ASN A 130 15.29 -5.29 25.40
C ASN A 130 16.58 -6.10 25.65
N LYS A 131 17.63 -5.92 24.85
CA LYS A 131 18.93 -6.64 24.94
C LYS A 131 18.78 -8.16 24.94
N LYS A 132 17.72 -8.69 24.31
CA LYS A 132 17.55 -10.13 24.09
C LYS A 132 18.36 -10.54 22.86
N ASN A 133 19.13 -11.63 22.97
CA ASN A 133 19.94 -12.13 21.86
C ASN A 133 19.07 -12.93 20.87
N VAL A 134 18.25 -12.22 20.10
CA VAL A 134 17.44 -12.78 19.01
C VAL A 134 17.91 -12.12 17.72
N VAL A 135 18.49 -12.91 16.82
CA VAL A 135 19.02 -12.43 15.55
C VAL A 135 18.23 -13.11 14.43
N CYS A 136 17.71 -12.30 13.50
CA CYS A 136 17.14 -12.80 12.26
C CYS A 136 18.23 -13.52 11.46
N ALA A 137 17.99 -14.78 11.10
CA ALA A 137 18.94 -15.55 10.33
C ALA A 137 19.25 -14.84 9.00
N ARG A 138 20.54 -14.78 8.62
CA ARG A 138 20.97 -14.20 7.34
C ARG A 138 20.28 -14.87 6.14
N ALA A 139 20.07 -16.18 6.23
CA ALA A 139 19.31 -16.95 5.24
C ALA A 139 17.88 -16.41 5.10
N MET A 140 17.18 -16.18 6.21
CA MET A 140 15.81 -15.63 6.20
C MET A 140 15.73 -14.28 5.50
N VAL A 141 16.61 -13.32 5.82
CA VAL A 141 16.65 -12.00 5.16
C VAL A 141 16.85 -12.15 3.64
N LYS A 142 17.77 -13.05 3.25
CA LYS A 142 18.09 -13.31 1.85
C LYS A 142 16.91 -13.97 1.11
N SER A 143 16.29 -14.98 1.71
CA SER A 143 15.10 -15.66 1.17
C SER A 143 13.92 -14.70 1.01
N LEU A 144 13.68 -13.85 2.01
CA LEU A 144 12.65 -12.82 1.96
C LEU A 144 12.88 -11.87 0.79
N LEU A 145 14.08 -11.29 0.68
CA LEU A 145 14.40 -10.36 -0.39
C LEU A 145 14.27 -11.02 -1.78
N ASN A 146 14.78 -12.24 -1.93
CA ASN A 146 14.71 -12.98 -3.18
C ASN A 146 13.25 -13.20 -3.63
N GLN A 147 12.37 -13.62 -2.71
CA GLN A 147 10.96 -13.86 -3.01
C GLN A 147 10.17 -12.56 -3.26
N ILE A 148 10.51 -11.46 -2.57
CA ILE A 148 9.94 -10.13 -2.86
C ILE A 148 10.32 -9.69 -4.28
N LEU A 149 11.60 -9.80 -4.64
CA LEU A 149 12.08 -9.45 -5.98
C LEU A 149 11.44 -10.33 -7.05
N ALA A 150 11.25 -11.64 -6.80
CA ALA A 150 10.57 -12.54 -7.72
C ALA A 150 9.11 -12.12 -7.96
N GLY A 151 8.36 -11.82 -6.89
CA GLY A 151 6.99 -11.33 -7.01
C GLY A 151 6.89 -10.00 -7.75
N ILE A 152 7.78 -9.04 -7.46
CA ILE A 152 7.79 -7.75 -8.16
C ILE A 152 8.24 -7.87 -9.61
N HIS A 153 9.21 -8.73 -9.92
CA HIS A 153 9.60 -9.01 -11.29
C HIS A 153 8.41 -9.54 -12.10
N TYR A 154 7.62 -10.46 -11.53
CA TYR A 154 6.39 -10.95 -12.17
C TYR A 154 5.38 -9.82 -12.43
N LEU A 155 5.09 -8.97 -11.43
CA LEU A 155 4.18 -7.83 -11.61
C LEU A 155 4.69 -6.88 -12.71
N HIS A 156 5.96 -6.51 -12.66
CA HIS A 156 6.61 -5.62 -13.62
C HIS A 156 6.65 -6.18 -15.05
N SER A 157 6.67 -7.50 -15.19
CA SER A 157 6.62 -8.19 -16.49
C SER A 157 5.20 -8.22 -17.08
N ASN A 158 4.18 -8.16 -16.21
CA ASN A 158 2.77 -8.04 -16.58
C ASN A 158 2.28 -6.58 -16.59
N TRP A 159 3.20 -5.63 -16.70
CA TRP A 159 2.90 -4.20 -16.75
C TRP A 159 2.15 -3.65 -15.53
N VAL A 160 2.30 -4.29 -14.36
CA VAL A 160 1.70 -3.86 -13.09
C VAL A 160 2.77 -3.24 -12.20
N LEU A 161 2.54 -2.00 -11.74
CA LEU A 161 3.32 -1.37 -10.66
C LEU A 161 2.58 -1.51 -9.33
N HIS A 162 3.30 -1.79 -8.24
CA HIS A 162 2.67 -1.94 -6.92
C HIS A 162 2.36 -0.59 -6.26
N ARG A 163 3.34 0.32 -6.24
CA ARG A 163 3.23 1.73 -5.80
C ARG A 163 3.07 1.98 -4.29
N ASP A 164 2.72 0.96 -3.50
CA ASP A 164 2.66 1.05 -2.03
C ASP A 164 3.38 -0.12 -1.34
N LEU A 165 4.62 -0.41 -1.74
CA LEU A 165 5.43 -1.44 -1.08
C LEU A 165 5.92 -0.94 0.28
N LYS A 166 5.61 -1.72 1.31
CA LYS A 166 6.01 -1.51 2.71
C LYS A 166 5.93 -2.83 3.47
N PRO A 167 6.58 -2.98 4.64
CA PRO A 167 6.60 -4.24 5.38
C PRO A 167 5.21 -4.83 5.68
N ALA A 168 4.20 -4.00 5.93
CA ALA A 168 2.83 -4.46 6.19
C ALA A 168 2.15 -5.13 4.97
N ASN A 169 2.62 -4.82 3.75
CA ASN A 169 2.09 -5.36 2.49
C ASN A 169 2.90 -6.58 2.00
N ILE A 170 3.93 -7.00 2.75
CA ILE A 170 4.71 -8.21 2.48
C ILE A 170 4.31 -9.25 3.51
N LEU A 171 3.38 -10.13 3.14
CA LEU A 171 2.89 -11.19 4.00
C LEU A 171 3.83 -12.40 3.93
N VAL A 172 3.85 -13.20 5.00
CA VAL A 172 4.59 -14.46 5.06
C VAL A 172 3.65 -15.55 5.59
N MET A 173 3.52 -16.63 4.84
CA MET A 173 2.68 -17.77 5.21
C MET A 173 3.24 -18.46 6.47
N GLY A 174 2.34 -18.81 7.40
CA GLY A 174 2.66 -19.55 8.62
C GLY A 174 2.83 -21.05 8.37
N ASP A 175 2.51 -21.89 9.35
CA ASP A 175 2.52 -23.33 9.15
C ASP A 175 1.53 -23.78 8.07
N GLY A 176 1.91 -24.76 7.26
CA GLY A 176 1.09 -25.31 6.17
C GLY A 176 1.89 -25.63 4.91
N ILE A 177 1.18 -25.87 3.80
CA ILE A 177 1.78 -26.26 2.51
C ILE A 177 2.70 -25.17 1.95
N GLU A 178 2.35 -23.91 2.16
CA GLU A 178 3.11 -22.75 1.68
C GLU A 178 4.03 -22.15 2.74
N ARG A 179 4.47 -22.94 3.74
CA ARG A 179 5.25 -22.46 4.88
C ARG A 179 6.40 -21.53 4.47
N GLY A 180 6.47 -20.36 5.13
CA GLY A 180 7.54 -19.39 4.92
C GLY A 180 7.54 -18.72 3.55
N ARG A 181 6.51 -18.91 2.73
CA ARG A 181 6.39 -18.26 1.42
C ARG A 181 5.95 -16.81 1.58
N VAL A 182 6.62 -15.91 0.87
CA VAL A 182 6.21 -14.50 0.79
C VAL A 182 4.99 -14.37 -0.11
N LYS A 183 4.02 -13.53 0.27
CA LYS A 183 2.89 -13.09 -0.57
C LYS A 183 2.84 -11.56 -0.57
N ILE A 184 3.11 -10.95 -1.72
CA ILE A 184 2.91 -9.52 -1.92
C ILE A 184 1.40 -9.25 -2.01
N ALA A 185 0.91 -8.37 -1.15
CA ALA A 185 -0.51 -8.07 -0.98
C ALA A 185 -0.83 -6.58 -1.15
N ASP A 186 -2.12 -6.26 -1.17
CA ASP A 186 -2.67 -4.91 -1.28
C ASP A 186 -2.38 -4.19 -2.61
N MET A 187 -3.08 -4.63 -3.65
CA MET A 187 -3.01 -4.04 -4.99
C MET A 187 -3.91 -2.80 -5.14
N GLY A 188 -4.40 -2.21 -4.04
CA GLY A 188 -5.32 -1.06 -4.07
C GLY A 188 -4.75 0.17 -4.80
N PHE A 189 -3.42 0.36 -4.72
CA PHE A 189 -2.71 1.40 -5.47
C PHE A 189 -2.14 0.93 -6.79
N ALA A 190 -2.20 -0.36 -7.11
CA ALA A 190 -1.56 -0.88 -8.29
C ALA A 190 -2.12 -0.20 -9.55
N ARG A 191 -1.29 -0.07 -10.59
CA ARG A 191 -1.70 0.49 -11.88
C ARG A 191 -1.05 -0.29 -13.01
N LEU A 192 -1.81 -0.46 -14.09
CA LEU A 192 -1.24 -0.78 -15.39
C LEU A 192 -0.47 0.45 -15.87
N PHE A 193 0.77 0.25 -16.30
CA PHE A 193 1.50 1.29 -17.02
C PHE A 193 1.52 0.94 -18.50
N ASN A 194 1.12 1.89 -19.35
CA ASN A 194 1.17 1.75 -20.79
C ASN A 194 2.44 2.41 -21.32
N SER A 195 2.95 1.90 -22.44
CA SER A 195 3.91 2.62 -23.27
C SER A 195 3.14 3.35 -24.39
N PRO A 196 3.26 4.69 -24.53
CA PRO A 196 4.09 5.61 -23.74
C PRO A 196 3.48 5.94 -22.36
N LEU A 197 4.35 6.29 -21.41
CA LEU A 197 3.97 6.65 -20.04
C LEU A 197 3.01 7.85 -20.06
N LYS A 198 1.74 7.62 -19.72
CA LYS A 198 0.78 8.71 -19.55
C LYS A 198 1.08 9.46 -18.24
N PRO A 199 1.03 10.82 -18.21
CA PRO A 199 1.02 11.57 -16.97
C PRO A 199 -0.20 11.14 -16.15
N MET A 200 0.01 10.61 -14.96
CA MET A 200 -1.09 10.27 -14.04
C MET A 200 -1.32 11.48 -13.14
N ALA A 201 -2.30 12.31 -13.49
CA ALA A 201 -2.71 13.44 -12.65
C ALA A 201 -3.52 12.97 -11.44
N ASP A 202 -3.22 13.54 -10.27
CA ASP A 202 -4.10 13.85 -9.12
C ASP A 202 -4.98 12.74 -8.49
N LEU A 203 -4.73 11.46 -8.76
CA LEU A 203 -5.62 10.36 -8.35
C LEU A 203 -5.05 9.41 -7.29
N ASP A 204 -4.01 9.81 -6.57
CA ASP A 204 -3.52 9.00 -5.45
C ASP A 204 -4.21 9.38 -4.14
N PRO A 205 -4.79 8.40 -3.43
CA PRO A 205 -5.21 8.58 -2.04
C PRO A 205 -4.11 9.25 -1.22
N VAL A 206 -4.49 10.05 -0.23
CA VAL A 206 -3.55 10.65 0.72
C VAL A 206 -2.73 9.52 1.36
N VAL A 207 -1.46 9.42 0.98
CA VAL A 207 -0.53 8.44 1.54
C VAL A 207 -0.06 8.99 2.89
N VAL A 208 -0.19 8.18 3.93
CA VAL A 208 0.10 8.60 5.32
C VAL A 208 1.56 8.35 5.71
N THR A 209 2.28 7.48 5.01
CA THR A 209 3.66 7.10 5.35
C THR A 209 4.58 7.19 4.13
N PHE A 210 5.56 8.09 4.19
CA PHE A 210 6.49 8.36 3.08
C PHE A 210 7.85 7.64 3.21
N TRP A 211 8.07 6.83 4.24
CA TRP A 211 9.37 6.20 4.54
C TRP A 211 9.89 5.27 3.41
N TYR A 212 8.99 4.76 2.58
CA TYR A 212 9.30 3.87 1.44
C TYR A 212 9.14 4.58 0.08
N ARG A 213 8.81 5.88 0.08
CA ARG A 213 8.58 6.66 -1.13
C ARG A 213 9.90 7.10 -1.75
N ALA A 214 10.03 6.93 -3.06
CA ALA A 214 11.24 7.27 -3.80
C ALA A 214 11.45 8.80 -3.92
N PRO A 215 12.70 9.30 -3.93
CA PRO A 215 12.99 10.74 -3.93
C PRO A 215 12.42 11.46 -5.16
N GLU A 216 12.36 10.81 -6.32
CA GLU A 216 11.74 11.39 -7.52
C GLU A 216 10.25 11.71 -7.32
N LEU A 217 9.52 10.90 -6.54
CA LEU A 217 8.12 11.17 -6.21
C LEU A 217 7.98 12.33 -5.23
N LEU A 218 8.92 12.47 -4.29
CA LEU A 218 9.00 13.60 -3.35
C LEU A 218 9.38 14.91 -4.07
N LEU A 219 10.01 14.81 -5.25
CA LEU A 219 10.33 15.95 -6.10
C LEU A 219 9.28 16.21 -7.20
N GLY A 220 8.11 15.58 -7.10
CA GLY A 220 6.96 15.85 -7.97
C GLY A 220 6.96 15.10 -9.30
N ALA A 221 7.73 14.03 -9.46
CA ALA A 221 7.67 13.20 -10.67
C ALA A 221 6.23 12.71 -10.91
N ARG A 222 5.72 12.97 -12.13
CA ARG A 222 4.34 12.66 -12.54
C ARG A 222 4.17 11.27 -13.14
N HIS A 223 5.29 10.58 -13.37
CA HIS A 223 5.30 9.26 -13.99
C HIS A 223 5.79 8.23 -12.99
N TYR A 224 4.92 7.27 -12.71
CA TYR A 224 5.27 6.09 -11.95
C TYR A 224 6.08 5.15 -12.84
N THR A 225 7.18 4.64 -12.32
CA THR A 225 8.10 3.75 -13.03
C THR A 225 8.34 2.51 -12.19
N LYS A 226 8.90 1.46 -12.79
CA LYS A 226 9.35 0.26 -12.04
C LYS A 226 10.33 0.62 -10.92
N ALA A 227 11.14 1.66 -11.11
CA ALA A 227 12.18 2.07 -10.18
C ALA A 227 11.64 2.49 -8.81
N ILE A 228 10.40 2.99 -8.71
CA ILE A 228 9.82 3.39 -7.41
C ILE A 228 9.61 2.18 -6.50
N ASP A 229 9.19 1.04 -7.07
CA ASP A 229 8.97 -0.20 -6.33
C ASP A 229 10.34 -0.76 -5.88
N ILE A 230 11.36 -0.64 -6.72
CA ILE A 230 12.73 -1.06 -6.38
C ILE A 230 13.31 -0.24 -5.24
N TRP A 231 13.07 1.07 -5.20
CA TRP A 231 13.47 1.91 -4.07
C TRP A 231 12.82 1.42 -2.77
N ALA A 232 11.51 1.18 -2.80
CA ALA A 232 10.78 0.67 -1.63
C ALA A 232 11.32 -0.70 -1.16
N ILE A 233 11.67 -1.59 -2.09
CA ILE A 233 12.35 -2.87 -1.77
C ILE A 233 13.72 -2.62 -1.12
N GLY A 234 14.50 -1.65 -1.60
CA GLY A 234 15.74 -1.22 -0.97
C GLY A 234 15.53 -0.74 0.47
N CYS A 235 14.48 0.03 0.73
CA CYS A 235 14.11 0.45 2.08
C CYS A 235 13.75 -0.74 2.98
N ILE A 236 12.92 -1.67 2.48
CA ILE A 236 12.57 -2.91 3.20
C ILE A 236 13.81 -3.75 3.48
N PHE A 237 14.72 -3.86 2.53
CA PHE A 237 15.95 -4.62 2.71
C PHE A 237 16.86 -4.01 3.78
N ALA A 238 17.04 -2.68 3.76
CA ALA A 238 17.76 -1.99 4.83
C ALA A 238 17.09 -2.24 6.19
N GLU A 239 15.76 -2.16 6.27
CA GLU A 239 15.03 -2.39 7.52
C GLU A 239 15.13 -3.84 8.01
N LEU A 240 15.16 -4.84 7.13
CA LEU A 240 15.43 -6.23 7.50
C LEU A 240 16.84 -6.42 8.07
N LEU A 241 17.82 -5.65 7.60
CA LEU A 241 19.21 -5.72 8.07
C LEU A 241 19.42 -5.01 9.42
N THR A 242 18.69 -3.93 9.69
CA THR A 242 18.92 -3.05 10.86
C THR A 242 17.83 -3.12 11.93
N TYR A 243 16.67 -3.67 11.57
CA TYR A 243 15.38 -3.61 12.24
C TYR A 243 14.80 -2.20 12.39
N GLU A 244 15.32 -1.20 11.68
CA GLU A 244 14.91 0.20 11.78
C GLU A 244 14.60 0.77 10.39
N PRO A 245 13.49 1.52 10.20
CA PRO A 245 13.16 2.05 8.89
C PRO A 245 14.23 3.08 8.51
N ILE A 246 14.98 2.81 7.45
CA ILE A 246 16.17 3.59 7.07
C ILE A 246 15.86 5.10 6.94
N PHE A 247 14.72 5.42 6.31
CA PHE A 247 14.23 6.78 6.14
C PHE A 247 13.06 7.14 7.07
N HIS A 248 13.07 6.62 8.30
CA HIS A 248 12.11 7.01 9.32
C HIS A 248 12.12 8.53 9.53
N CYS A 249 10.97 9.14 9.25
CA CYS A 249 10.70 10.56 9.47
C CYS A 249 9.51 10.69 10.43
N LYS A 250 9.59 11.62 11.40
CA LYS A 250 8.42 11.96 12.21
C LYS A 250 7.33 12.50 11.27
N GLN A 251 6.08 12.17 11.53
CA GLN A 251 4.98 12.66 10.71
C GLN A 251 4.99 14.19 10.73
N GLU A 252 5.24 14.80 9.58
CA GLU A 252 4.74 16.15 9.33
C GLU A 252 3.22 16.10 9.39
N ASP A 253 2.58 17.17 9.84
CA ASP A 253 1.14 17.36 9.65
C ASP A 253 0.82 17.18 8.16
N ILE A 254 0.29 16.01 7.77
CA ILE A 254 -0.10 15.65 6.39
C ILE A 254 -1.38 16.40 6.03
N LYS A 255 -1.33 17.72 6.12
CA LYS A 255 -2.43 18.64 5.84
C LYS A 255 -2.42 19.10 4.38
N THR A 256 -1.37 18.78 3.63
CA THR A 256 -1.23 19.25 2.24
C THR A 256 -1.08 18.07 1.28
N SER A 257 -1.88 18.07 0.21
CA SER A 257 -1.82 17.10 -0.89
C SER A 257 -0.59 17.27 -1.79
N THR A 258 0.44 18.01 -1.32
CA THR A 258 1.62 18.30 -2.14
C THR A 258 2.54 17.08 -2.17
N PRO A 259 3.20 16.80 -3.31
CA PRO A 259 4.16 15.70 -3.39
C PRO A 259 5.46 15.98 -2.59
N TYR A 260 5.74 17.25 -2.30
CA TYR A 260 6.97 17.70 -1.67
C TYR A 260 6.90 17.64 -0.15
N HIS A 261 7.73 16.77 0.45
CA HIS A 261 7.83 16.61 1.90
C HIS A 261 9.27 16.88 2.34
N HIS A 262 9.48 18.01 3.01
CA HIS A 262 10.80 18.53 3.35
C HIS A 262 11.54 17.58 4.30
N ASP A 263 10.92 17.22 5.42
CA ASP A 263 11.60 16.42 6.45
C ASP A 263 11.91 15.00 5.96
N GLN A 264 11.09 14.48 5.04
CA GLN A 264 11.35 13.19 4.41
C GLN A 264 12.57 13.25 3.48
N LEU A 265 12.73 14.32 2.69
CA LEU A 265 13.91 14.55 1.85
C LEU A 265 15.15 14.79 2.71
N ASP A 266 15.05 15.59 3.76
CA ASP A 266 16.13 15.81 4.74
C ASP A 266 16.62 14.49 5.32
N ARG A 267 15.67 13.63 5.74
CA ARG A 267 16.01 12.30 6.22
C ARG A 267 16.74 11.47 5.16
N ILE A 268 16.28 11.47 3.91
CA ILE A 268 16.96 10.75 2.82
C ILE A 268 18.39 11.27 2.66
N PHE A 269 18.62 12.58 2.58
CA PHE A 269 19.96 13.14 2.39
C PHE A 269 20.87 12.97 3.62
N SER A 270 20.31 12.95 4.82
CA SER A 270 21.06 12.66 6.05
C SER A 270 21.66 11.24 6.06
N VAL A 271 21.04 10.32 5.31
CA VAL A 271 21.48 8.92 5.17
C VAL A 271 22.28 8.75 3.89
N MET A 272 21.78 9.21 2.75
CA MET A 272 22.35 8.92 1.42
C MET A 272 23.37 9.94 0.93
N SER A 273 23.51 11.08 1.63
CA SER A 273 24.11 12.33 1.13
C SER A 273 23.24 13.07 0.11
N PHE A 274 23.55 14.35 -0.14
CA PHE A 274 22.90 15.12 -1.19
C PHE A 274 23.51 14.74 -2.55
N PRO A 275 22.70 14.34 -3.56
CA PRO A 275 23.22 13.85 -4.83
C PRO A 275 24.01 14.92 -5.58
N THR A 276 25.19 14.54 -6.07
CA THR A 276 25.96 15.32 -7.03
C THR A 276 25.31 15.31 -8.40
N ASP A 277 25.67 16.26 -9.25
CA ASP A 277 25.15 16.35 -10.62
C ASP A 277 25.46 15.08 -11.44
N LYS A 278 26.58 14.39 -11.16
CA LYS A 278 26.94 13.11 -11.81
C LYS A 278 26.08 11.94 -11.30
N GLU A 279 25.69 11.97 -10.02
CA GLU A 279 24.86 10.92 -9.44
C GLU A 279 23.43 11.01 -9.97
N TRP A 280 22.88 12.22 -10.14
CA TRP A 280 21.55 12.43 -10.72
C TRP A 280 21.47 13.70 -11.59
N GLU A 281 21.75 13.56 -12.87
CA GLU A 281 21.79 14.67 -13.84
C GLU A 281 20.40 15.29 -14.05
N ASP A 282 19.38 14.44 -14.14
CA ASP A 282 18.00 14.82 -14.40
C ASP A 282 17.27 15.37 -13.16
N MET A 283 17.92 15.44 -11.99
CA MET A 283 17.34 16.06 -10.80
C MET A 283 16.90 17.51 -11.08
N LYS A 284 17.67 18.23 -11.91
CA LYS A 284 17.37 19.63 -12.32
C LYS A 284 16.07 19.77 -13.12
N LYS A 285 15.58 18.66 -13.71
CA LYS A 285 14.33 18.62 -14.49
C LYS A 285 13.11 18.31 -13.62
N MET A 286 13.30 17.98 -12.34
CA MET A 286 12.20 17.66 -11.45
C MET A 286 11.35 18.91 -11.14
N PRO A 287 10.00 18.80 -11.08
CA PRO A 287 9.12 19.94 -10.83
C PRO A 287 9.48 20.74 -9.58
N GLU A 288 9.86 20.06 -8.49
CA GLU A 288 10.17 20.70 -7.21
C GLU A 288 11.66 21.05 -7.03
N TYR A 289 12.48 20.95 -8.09
CA TYR A 289 13.92 21.21 -8.00
C TYR A 289 14.26 22.63 -7.53
N SER A 290 13.51 23.64 -8.02
CA SER A 290 13.71 25.04 -7.62
C SER A 290 13.53 25.21 -6.11
N ARG A 291 12.51 24.56 -5.54
CA ARG A 291 12.26 24.57 -4.08
C ARG A 291 13.35 23.83 -3.33
N LEU A 292 13.69 22.61 -3.76
CA LEU A 292 14.80 21.83 -3.21
C LEU A 292 16.09 22.65 -3.13
N SER A 293 16.46 23.34 -4.21
CA SER A 293 17.71 24.12 -4.28
C SER A 293 17.76 25.33 -3.33
N LYS A 294 16.60 25.87 -2.94
CA LYS A 294 16.49 26.99 -1.99
C LYS A 294 16.55 26.51 -0.54
N GLU A 295 15.91 25.39 -0.25
CA GLU A 295 15.74 24.86 1.11
C GLU A 295 16.94 24.01 1.56
N PHE A 296 17.60 23.28 0.63
CA PHE A 296 18.67 22.35 0.94
C PHE A 296 20.05 22.86 0.54
N LYS A 297 20.98 22.91 1.49
CA LYS A 297 22.40 23.24 1.24
C LYS A 297 23.25 21.97 1.19
N LYS A 298 23.92 21.73 0.04
CA LYS A 298 24.79 20.55 -0.18
C LYS A 298 25.81 20.33 0.95
N SER A 299 26.35 21.41 1.52
CA SER A 299 27.33 21.38 2.62
C SER A 299 26.82 20.68 3.88
N ASN A 300 25.51 20.72 4.14
CA ASN A 300 24.92 20.13 5.34
C ASN A 300 25.02 18.60 5.35
N TYR A 301 25.18 17.97 4.17
CA TYR A 301 25.18 16.52 4.00
C TYR A 301 26.53 15.97 3.54
N ALA A 302 27.59 16.79 3.53
CA ALA A 302 28.92 16.40 3.04
C ALA A 302 29.53 15.21 3.81
N ASN A 303 29.16 15.04 5.08
CA ASN A 303 29.62 13.95 5.93
C ASN A 303 28.65 12.77 6.03
N CYS A 304 27.55 12.79 5.27
CA CYS A 304 26.56 11.72 5.22
C CYS A 304 26.94 10.70 4.14
N SER A 305 26.63 9.43 4.35
CA SER A 305 26.68 8.39 3.32
C SER A 305 25.99 7.13 3.80
N LEU A 306 25.44 6.35 2.85
CA LEU A 306 24.78 5.08 3.17
C LEU A 306 25.75 4.15 3.92
N ASN A 307 27.04 4.16 3.55
CA ASN A 307 28.09 3.41 4.23
C ASN A 307 28.17 3.76 5.71
N LYS A 308 28.34 5.05 6.04
CA LYS A 308 28.41 5.52 7.44
C LYS A 308 27.14 5.18 8.24
N TYR A 309 25.97 5.20 7.59
CA TYR A 309 24.74 4.79 8.25
C TYR A 309 24.75 3.29 8.54
N MET A 310 25.01 2.45 7.54
CA MET A 310 24.98 0.99 7.68
C MET A 310 26.08 0.45 8.61
N ASP A 311 27.27 1.07 8.64
CA ASP A 311 28.35 0.73 9.56
C ASP A 311 27.92 0.91 11.03
N LYS A 312 27.14 1.96 11.36
CA LYS A 312 26.57 2.15 12.71
C LYS A 312 25.61 1.04 13.12
N HIS A 313 25.04 0.34 12.14
CA HIS A 313 24.16 -0.81 12.34
C HIS A 313 24.88 -2.15 12.16
N ASN A 314 26.22 -2.16 12.16
CA ASN A 314 27.07 -3.35 12.01
C ASN A 314 26.90 -4.09 10.67
N VAL A 315 26.54 -3.37 9.60
CA VAL A 315 26.47 -3.91 8.24
C VAL A 315 27.68 -3.42 7.45
N ARG A 316 28.66 -4.31 7.25
CA ARG A 316 29.93 -3.97 6.60
C ARG A 316 29.75 -3.58 5.13
N SER A 317 30.44 -2.53 4.71
CA SER A 317 30.41 -2.03 3.33
C SER A 317 31.00 -2.96 2.28
N ASP A 318 31.90 -3.88 2.66
CA ASP A 318 32.44 -4.90 1.76
C ASP A 318 31.52 -6.11 1.58
N SER A 319 30.42 -6.19 2.34
CA SER A 319 29.46 -7.30 2.23
C SER A 319 28.63 -7.24 0.94
N ARG A 320 28.30 -8.41 0.40
CA ARG A 320 27.41 -8.52 -0.79
C ARG A 320 26.03 -7.92 -0.53
N ALA A 321 25.52 -8.06 0.70
CA ALA A 321 24.27 -7.45 1.13
C ALA A 321 24.31 -5.92 0.96
N PHE A 322 25.37 -5.26 1.42
CA PHE A 322 25.53 -3.81 1.29
C PHE A 322 25.67 -3.37 -0.18
N GLN A 323 26.43 -4.11 -0.98
CA GLN A 323 26.63 -3.82 -2.41
C GLN A 323 25.32 -3.93 -3.22
N LEU A 324 24.47 -4.91 -2.90
CA LEU A 324 23.12 -5.00 -3.47
C LEU A 324 22.24 -3.84 -2.98
N LEU A 325 22.25 -3.55 -1.68
CA LEU A 325 21.47 -2.46 -1.09
C LEU A 325 21.79 -1.10 -1.73
N THR A 326 23.06 -0.79 -1.97
CA THR A 326 23.49 0.48 -2.59
C THR A 326 22.91 0.65 -4.00
N ARG A 327 22.81 -0.44 -4.76
CA ARG A 327 22.24 -0.41 -6.12
C ARG A 327 20.70 -0.40 -6.14
N LEU A 328 20.05 -0.95 -5.12
CA LEU A 328 18.60 -0.82 -4.92
C LEU A 328 18.22 0.61 -4.49
N LEU A 329 19.02 1.22 -3.60
CA LEU A 329 18.84 2.60 -3.10
C LEU A 329 19.61 3.65 -3.90
N THR A 330 19.85 3.41 -5.19
CA THR A 330 20.43 4.43 -6.06
C THR A 330 19.43 5.59 -6.25
N ILE A 331 19.87 6.82 -5.98
CA ILE A 331 19.01 8.01 -5.98
C ILE A 331 18.41 8.25 -7.38
N ASP A 332 19.23 8.22 -8.43
CA ASP A 332 18.76 8.38 -9.80
C ASP A 332 17.93 7.15 -10.23
N PRO A 333 16.63 7.31 -10.53
CA PRO A 333 15.77 6.18 -10.88
C PRO A 333 16.19 5.47 -12.17
N THR A 334 16.94 6.13 -13.06
CA THR A 334 17.39 5.54 -14.33
C THR A 334 18.61 4.62 -14.17
N LYS A 335 19.35 4.79 -13.07
CA LYS A 335 20.55 3.98 -12.72
C LYS A 335 20.23 2.88 -11.69
N ARG A 336 18.99 2.85 -11.18
CA ARG A 336 18.52 1.86 -10.20
C ARG A 336 18.30 0.51 -10.89
N LEU A 337 18.68 -0.58 -10.22
CA LEU A 337 18.50 -1.94 -10.77
C LEU A 337 17.03 -2.23 -11.08
N SER A 338 16.78 -3.07 -12.07
CA SER A 338 15.51 -3.78 -12.19
C SER A 338 15.41 -4.94 -11.19
N ALA A 339 14.20 -5.42 -10.93
CA ALA A 339 14.00 -6.60 -10.08
C ALA A 339 14.75 -7.84 -10.60
N LEU A 340 14.79 -8.03 -11.93
CA LEU A 340 15.49 -9.15 -12.55
C LEU A 340 17.02 -9.05 -12.37
N GLU A 341 17.60 -7.87 -12.55
CA GLU A 341 19.03 -7.68 -12.33
C GLU A 341 19.41 -7.87 -10.86
N ALA A 342 18.55 -7.42 -9.93
CA ALA A 342 18.74 -7.65 -8.51
C ALA A 342 18.70 -9.14 -8.16
N MET A 343 17.73 -9.92 -8.67
CA MET A 343 17.65 -11.37 -8.44
C MET A 343 18.89 -12.14 -8.94
N ASN A 344 19.54 -11.65 -10.00
CA ASN A 344 20.74 -12.27 -10.55
C ASN A 344 22.03 -11.90 -9.81
N ASP A 345 21.92 -11.11 -8.74
CA ASP A 345 23.07 -10.64 -7.99
C ASP A 345 23.85 -11.75 -7.27
N PHE A 346 25.15 -11.53 -7.08
CA PHE A 346 26.02 -12.45 -6.35
C PHE A 346 25.63 -12.64 -4.88
N TYR A 347 24.91 -11.68 -4.27
CA TYR A 347 24.36 -11.86 -2.92
C TYR A 347 23.52 -13.14 -2.79
N PHE A 348 22.75 -13.49 -3.83
CA PHE A 348 21.91 -14.70 -3.85
C PHE A 348 22.68 -15.98 -4.19
N LYS A 349 23.91 -15.86 -4.70
CA LYS A 349 24.80 -16.98 -5.04
C LYS A 349 25.74 -17.36 -3.89
N GLU A 350 26.01 -16.40 -3.00
CA GLU A 350 26.79 -16.58 -1.77
C GLU A 350 26.02 -17.40 -0.72
N ASP A 351 26.71 -18.24 0.04
CA ASP A 351 26.09 -18.98 1.14
C ASP A 351 25.75 -18.06 2.34
N PRO A 352 24.66 -18.34 3.08
CA PRO A 352 23.62 -19.33 2.77
C PRO A 352 22.79 -18.90 1.56
N ARG A 353 22.36 -19.86 0.74
CA ARG A 353 21.48 -19.58 -0.41
C ARG A 353 20.03 -19.28 0.02
N PRO A 354 19.24 -18.57 -0.80
CA PRO A 354 17.81 -18.45 -0.58
C PRO A 354 17.11 -19.80 -0.52
N THR A 355 16.05 -19.86 0.28
CA THR A 355 15.17 -21.00 0.48
C THR A 355 13.72 -20.62 0.15
N ASP A 356 12.91 -21.59 -0.26
CA ASP A 356 11.48 -21.38 -0.54
C ASP A 356 10.68 -21.14 0.75
N ASP A 357 11.07 -21.83 1.83
CA ASP A 357 10.61 -21.57 3.19
C ASP A 357 11.63 -20.62 3.86
N VAL A 358 11.25 -19.36 4.08
CA VAL A 358 12.15 -18.37 4.69
C VAL A 358 12.55 -18.68 6.13
N PHE A 359 11.84 -19.60 6.79
CA PHE A 359 12.18 -20.07 8.13
C PHE A 359 13.07 -21.31 8.10
N ASP A 360 13.41 -21.83 6.90
CA ASP A 360 14.35 -22.92 6.69
C ASP A 360 14.07 -24.15 7.58
N SER A 361 12.79 -24.55 7.66
CA SER A 361 12.29 -25.62 8.55
C SER A 361 12.50 -25.42 10.06
N PHE A 362 13.13 -24.34 10.52
CA PHE A 362 13.25 -24.02 11.94
C PHE A 362 11.90 -23.56 12.51
N PRO A 363 11.62 -23.79 13.81
CA PRO A 363 10.39 -23.33 14.44
C PRO A 363 10.14 -21.84 14.24
N ILE A 364 8.88 -21.45 13.98
CA ILE A 364 8.52 -20.05 13.77
C ILE A 364 8.43 -19.36 15.14
N PRO A 365 9.30 -18.38 15.47
CA PRO A 365 9.31 -17.76 16.80
C PRO A 365 8.31 -16.60 16.93
N TYR A 366 7.66 -16.22 15.83
CA TYR A 366 6.80 -15.04 15.77
C TYR A 366 5.41 -15.36 16.33
N PRO A 367 4.85 -14.47 17.17
CA PRO A 367 3.50 -14.66 17.66
C PRO A 367 2.49 -14.63 16.50
N LYS A 368 1.36 -15.32 16.71
CA LYS A 368 0.19 -15.24 15.84
C LYS A 368 -0.44 -13.85 15.92
N ARG A 369 -1.28 -13.50 14.93
CA ARG A 369 -2.00 -12.22 14.96
C ARG A 369 -3.02 -12.20 16.10
N ASP A 370 -3.03 -11.12 16.86
CA ASP A 370 -4.07 -10.85 17.84
C ASP A 370 -5.38 -10.46 17.16
N PHE A 371 -6.50 -10.76 17.80
CA PHE A 371 -7.81 -10.29 17.35
C PHE A 371 -8.09 -8.89 17.88
N ILE A 372 -8.60 -8.03 17.01
CA ILE A 372 -8.96 -6.65 17.32
C ILE A 372 -10.45 -6.63 17.68
N THR A 373 -10.79 -6.12 18.86
CA THR A 373 -12.20 -5.89 19.22
C THR A 373 -12.68 -4.56 18.64
N ASP A 374 -13.99 -4.41 18.40
CA ASP A 374 -14.54 -3.16 17.88
C ASP A 374 -14.40 -1.98 18.87
N ASP A 375 -14.19 -2.29 20.16
CA ASP A 375 -14.00 -1.31 21.24
C ASP A 375 -12.56 -0.78 21.35
N ASP A 376 -11.56 -1.46 20.78
CA ASP A 376 -10.13 -1.05 20.76
C ASP A 376 -9.85 0.13 19.81
N SER A 377 -10.83 1.01 19.63
CA SER A 377 -11.00 1.98 18.55
C SER A 377 -9.97 3.14 18.51
N SER A 378 -8.94 3.14 19.34
CA SER A 378 -7.96 4.24 19.40
C SER A 378 -6.52 3.92 18.98
N ASP A 379 -6.10 2.67 18.74
CA ASP A 379 -4.65 2.38 18.60
C ASP A 379 -4.19 1.53 17.39
N VAL A 380 -5.06 1.29 16.39
CA VAL A 380 -4.67 0.56 15.16
C VAL A 380 -4.78 1.44 13.92
N THR A 381 -4.30 2.67 14.00
CA THR A 381 -3.64 3.32 12.88
C THR A 381 -2.15 3.13 13.08
N GLY A 382 -1.41 2.66 12.08
CA GLY A 382 0.05 2.50 12.14
C GLY A 382 0.80 3.83 12.27
N ALA A 383 0.60 4.52 13.40
CA ALA A 383 1.27 5.71 13.88
C ALA A 383 0.66 6.12 15.24
N HIS A 384 1.06 5.47 16.33
CA HIS A 384 1.23 6.10 17.64
C HIS A 384 2.07 5.17 18.53
N VAL A 385 3.27 5.64 18.90
CA VAL A 385 4.02 5.10 20.03
C VAL A 385 4.23 6.24 21.02
N SER A 386 4.00 5.87 22.28
CA SER A 386 4.39 6.50 23.55
C SER A 386 3.46 7.57 24.13
N LYS A 387 2.78 7.17 25.21
CA LYS A 387 3.06 7.65 26.58
C LYS A 387 2.36 6.77 27.63
N THR A 388 3.12 5.89 28.30
CA THR A 388 3.08 5.76 29.76
C THR A 388 4.22 4.86 30.24
N GLU A 389 5.17 5.47 30.94
CA GLU A 389 6.01 4.78 31.91
C GLU A 389 5.13 4.38 33.10
N SER A 390 5.19 3.11 33.51
CA SER A 390 4.82 2.69 34.86
C SER A 390 5.57 1.41 35.19
N THR A 391 6.56 1.57 36.05
CA THR A 391 7.33 0.58 36.81
C THR A 391 6.45 -0.58 37.30
N ILE A 392 6.72 -1.81 36.82
CA ILE A 392 6.24 -3.03 37.50
C ILE A 392 7.41 -3.57 38.31
N MET A 393 7.43 -3.22 39.59
CA MET A 393 8.21 -3.92 40.60
C MET A 393 7.53 -5.23 40.95
N VAL A 394 8.28 -6.32 40.84
CA VAL A 394 7.98 -7.63 41.40
C VAL A 394 7.89 -7.51 42.92
N LYS A 395 6.77 -7.90 43.54
CA LYS A 395 6.76 -8.36 44.93
C LYS A 395 5.79 -9.53 45.14
N THR A 396 6.41 -10.61 45.59
CA THR A 396 5.90 -11.82 46.20
C THR A 396 5.11 -11.51 47.49
N GLU A 397 4.21 -12.43 47.82
CA GLU A 397 3.33 -12.47 48.99
C GLU A 397 4.04 -12.29 50.34
N ALA A 398 3.36 -11.63 51.29
CA ALA A 398 2.90 -12.21 52.57
C ALA A 398 2.73 -11.16 53.69
N SER A 399 1.55 -11.22 54.32
CA SER A 399 1.27 -11.04 55.75
C SER A 399 1.16 -9.64 56.40
N SER A 400 -0.02 -9.48 57.02
CA SER A 400 -0.30 -8.95 58.37
C SER A 400 -0.51 -7.44 58.66
N VAL A 401 -1.75 -7.14 59.10
CA VAL A 401 -2.11 -6.55 60.42
C VAL A 401 -2.06 -5.01 60.61
N VAL A 402 -3.27 -4.41 60.71
CA VAL A 402 -3.78 -3.56 61.83
C VAL A 402 -3.47 -2.04 61.90
N ILE A 403 -4.58 -1.27 61.90
CA ILE A 403 -4.99 -0.14 62.78
C ILE A 403 -4.31 1.25 62.65
N THR A 404 -5.12 2.18 62.09
CA THR A 404 -5.69 3.37 62.78
C THR A 404 -4.90 4.70 62.89
N GLN A 405 -5.58 5.73 62.38
CA GLN A 405 -5.71 7.13 62.84
C GLN A 405 -4.58 8.17 62.79
N GLN A 406 -5.02 9.31 62.23
CA GLN A 406 -4.86 10.69 62.72
C GLN A 406 -3.47 11.35 62.65
N GLN A 407 -3.38 12.40 61.81
CA GLN A 407 -3.37 13.83 62.20
C GLN A 407 -3.10 14.66 60.93
N THR A 408 -4.03 15.52 60.48
CA THR A 408 -4.05 16.99 60.74
C THR A 408 -2.66 17.62 60.58
N SER A 409 -2.39 18.64 59.78
CA SER A 409 -3.19 19.80 59.39
C SER A 409 -2.32 20.66 58.47
N HIS A 410 -2.88 21.28 57.43
CA HIS A 410 -2.70 22.71 57.12
C HIS A 410 -3.63 23.10 55.96
N LEU A 411 -4.77 23.69 56.36
CA LEU A 411 -5.51 24.78 55.69
C LEU A 411 -4.51 25.90 55.27
N ASN A 412 -4.70 26.77 54.28
CA ASN A 412 -5.92 27.31 53.67
C ASN A 412 -5.58 28.19 52.46
N HIS A 413 -6.62 28.50 51.68
CA HIS A 413 -6.78 29.59 50.69
C HIS A 413 -6.04 29.46 49.34
N SER A 414 -6.71 29.44 48.18
CA SER A 414 -7.94 30.15 47.82
C SER A 414 -8.67 29.45 46.66
N GLN A 415 -9.97 29.23 46.88
CA GLN A 415 -10.99 28.97 45.86
C GLN A 415 -11.34 30.29 45.15
N GLN A 416 -11.82 30.14 43.91
CA GLN A 416 -12.77 31.03 43.23
C GLN A 416 -12.30 32.43 42.84
N GLN A 417 -11.98 32.58 41.54
CA GLN A 417 -12.66 33.57 40.71
C GLN A 417 -13.17 32.89 39.43
N LEU A 418 -14.47 33.01 39.26
CA LEU A 418 -15.35 32.46 38.24
C LEU A 418 -15.43 33.44 37.05
N THR A 419 -15.54 32.86 35.85
CA THR A 419 -16.42 33.33 34.75
C THR A 419 -16.50 34.83 34.43
N THR A 420 -15.87 35.24 33.33
CA THR A 420 -16.51 36.11 32.32
C THR A 420 -15.61 36.18 31.09
N GLN A 421 -15.99 35.50 30.00
CA GLN A 421 -15.73 35.86 28.59
C GLN A 421 -15.94 34.62 27.72
N GLN A 422 -17.20 34.27 27.44
CA GLN A 422 -17.57 33.52 26.24
C GLN A 422 -19.09 33.53 26.00
N GLN A 423 -19.71 34.71 26.12
CA GLN A 423 -21.04 34.97 25.55
C GLN A 423 -21.13 36.43 25.15
N GLN A 424 -20.75 36.73 23.89
CA GLN A 424 -21.24 37.85 23.08
C GLN A 424 -20.49 37.85 21.74
N ASN A 425 -21.10 37.21 20.74
CA ASN A 425 -21.22 37.72 19.36
C ASN A 425 -21.92 36.68 18.48
N VAL A 426 -23.22 36.54 18.70
CA VAL A 426 -24.18 36.01 17.73
C VAL A 426 -25.10 37.16 17.34
N HIS A 427 -24.66 38.00 16.41
CA HIS A 427 -25.50 38.68 15.41
C HIS A 427 -24.61 39.55 14.51
N ILE A 428 -25.00 39.65 13.23
CA ILE A 428 -24.42 40.48 12.15
C ILE A 428 -23.36 39.77 11.28
N LYS A 429 -23.82 38.89 10.39
CA LYS A 429 -23.78 39.07 8.91
C LYS A 429 -24.14 37.76 8.19
N GLN A 430 -25.42 37.65 7.80
CA GLN A 430 -25.88 36.75 6.75
C GLN A 430 -25.62 37.42 5.39
N GLN A 431 -24.95 36.67 4.48
CA GLN A 431 -24.91 36.82 2.99
C GLN A 431 -24.35 38.14 2.39
N PRO A 432 -23.76 38.16 1.16
CA PRO A 432 -23.90 37.19 0.06
C PRO A 432 -22.57 36.70 -0.57
N GLN A 433 -22.45 35.39 -0.80
CA GLN A 433 -21.41 34.83 -1.72
C GLN A 433 -21.96 33.72 -2.64
N GLN A 434 -23.25 33.75 -2.95
CA GLN A 434 -23.91 32.81 -3.87
C GLN A 434 -24.14 33.36 -5.30
N GLN A 435 -23.38 34.38 -5.75
CA GLN A 435 -23.56 34.95 -7.10
C GLN A 435 -22.30 35.07 -7.97
N GLN A 436 -21.21 34.35 -7.69
CA GLN A 436 -20.04 34.33 -8.59
C GLN A 436 -19.62 32.95 -9.12
N HIS A 437 -20.41 31.90 -8.91
CA HIS A 437 -20.10 30.57 -9.45
C HIS A 437 -21.08 30.06 -10.54
N ASN A 438 -22.05 30.88 -10.96
CA ASN A 438 -23.02 30.50 -12.01
C ASN A 438 -22.84 31.23 -13.36
N ASN A 439 -21.75 31.98 -13.58
CA ASN A 439 -21.51 32.70 -14.84
C ASN A 439 -20.23 32.30 -15.60
N ILE A 440 -19.58 31.18 -15.27
CA ILE A 440 -18.41 30.67 -16.04
C ILE A 440 -18.68 29.29 -16.70
N VAL A 441 -19.87 28.71 -16.53
CA VAL A 441 -20.23 27.40 -17.11
C VAL A 441 -21.16 27.50 -18.34
N GLN A 442 -21.37 28.69 -18.93
CA GLN A 442 -22.26 28.83 -20.09
C GLN A 442 -21.66 29.45 -21.36
N GLN A 443 -20.34 29.65 -21.45
CA GLN A 443 -19.73 30.12 -22.71
C GLN A 443 -18.35 29.51 -22.99
N THR A 444 -18.28 28.22 -23.31
CA THR A 444 -17.23 27.63 -24.17
C THR A 444 -17.59 26.20 -24.61
N HIS A 445 -18.76 26.00 -25.22
CA HIS A 445 -19.06 24.81 -26.03
C HIS A 445 -20.12 25.22 -27.06
N PRO A 446 -19.69 25.81 -28.19
CA PRO A 446 -19.73 25.06 -29.46
C PRO A 446 -18.70 25.52 -30.52
N GLN A 447 -17.39 25.45 -30.24
CA GLN A 447 -16.35 25.71 -31.27
C GLN A 447 -15.22 24.68 -31.40
N GLN A 448 -15.20 23.61 -30.60
CA GLN A 448 -14.18 22.54 -30.73
C GLN A 448 -14.62 21.31 -31.55
N MET A 449 -15.85 21.30 -32.08
CA MET A 449 -16.40 20.24 -32.94
C MET A 449 -16.48 20.67 -34.41
N LYS A 450 -15.46 21.40 -34.92
CA LYS A 450 -15.33 21.70 -36.36
C LYS A 450 -13.90 21.67 -36.93
N LEU A 451 -12.89 21.24 -36.15
CA LEU A 451 -11.50 21.16 -36.63
C LEU A 451 -10.92 19.73 -36.72
N ILE A 452 -11.73 18.69 -36.55
CA ILE A 452 -11.30 17.27 -36.65
C ILE A 452 -11.78 16.59 -37.94
N GLN A 453 -12.36 17.34 -38.89
CA GLN A 453 -12.85 16.79 -40.17
C GLN A 453 -12.06 17.18 -41.41
N GLN A 454 -10.89 17.83 -41.27
CA GLN A 454 -10.02 18.14 -42.40
C GLN A 454 -8.57 17.83 -42.07
N HIS A 455 -8.20 16.54 -42.11
CA HIS A 455 -6.90 16.04 -42.54
C HIS A 455 -6.87 14.52 -42.41
N SER A 456 -7.36 13.83 -43.44
CA SER A 456 -7.09 12.41 -43.65
C SER A 456 -7.24 12.11 -45.14
N SER A 457 -6.21 12.43 -45.92
CA SER A 457 -6.01 11.86 -47.25
C SER A 457 -4.53 11.79 -47.55
N ASN A 458 -4.10 10.60 -48.00
CA ASN A 458 -2.80 10.21 -48.56
C ASN A 458 -1.73 9.79 -47.53
N VAL A 459 -1.46 8.48 -47.44
CA VAL A 459 -0.26 7.82 -48.01
C VAL A 459 -0.48 6.29 -47.95
N ASN A 460 -0.16 5.61 -49.05
CA ASN A 460 -0.29 4.16 -49.26
C ASN A 460 1.13 3.61 -49.56
N VAL A 461 1.64 2.64 -48.77
CA VAL A 461 2.79 1.80 -49.14
C VAL A 461 2.65 0.39 -48.53
N GLN A 462 2.84 -0.62 -49.38
CA GLN A 462 2.69 -2.05 -49.15
C GLN A 462 3.95 -2.74 -48.56
N GLY A 463 3.73 -3.83 -47.80
CA GLY A 463 4.54 -5.07 -47.90
C GLY A 463 5.41 -5.49 -46.70
N GLN A 464 4.89 -6.32 -45.78
CA GLN A 464 5.60 -7.36 -44.97
C GLN A 464 4.59 -8.23 -44.15
N PRO A 465 4.92 -9.48 -43.73
CA PRO A 465 3.96 -10.53 -43.33
C PRO A 465 3.40 -10.35 -41.90
N PRO A 466 2.35 -11.10 -41.48
CA PRO A 466 1.46 -10.63 -40.42
C PRO A 466 2.05 -10.83 -39.02
N GLU A 467 2.52 -9.75 -38.40
CA GLU A 467 2.51 -9.60 -36.96
C GLU A 467 1.06 -9.49 -36.48
N LYS A 468 0.70 -10.18 -35.39
CA LYS A 468 -0.60 -10.04 -34.71
C LYS A 468 -0.75 -8.62 -34.15
N LYS A 469 -1.15 -7.68 -34.99
CA LYS A 469 -1.61 -6.34 -34.60
C LYS A 469 -3.11 -6.38 -34.38
N PHE A 470 -3.55 -6.10 -33.16
CA PHE A 470 -4.95 -5.82 -32.87
C PHE A 470 -5.33 -4.50 -33.54
N CYS A 471 -6.04 -4.58 -34.66
CA CYS A 471 -6.64 -3.43 -35.33
C CYS A 471 -8.16 -3.54 -35.17
N VAL A 472 -8.80 -2.54 -34.57
CA VAL A 472 -10.27 -2.45 -34.50
C VAL A 472 -10.69 -1.03 -34.84
N THR A 473 -10.87 -0.76 -36.12
CA THR A 473 -11.72 0.33 -36.61
C THR A 473 -12.84 -0.26 -37.46
N GLY A 474 -14.06 -0.08 -36.98
CA GLY A 474 -15.29 -0.48 -37.66
C GLY A 474 -16.46 0.16 -36.92
N VAL A 475 -17.00 1.23 -37.51
CA VAL A 475 -18.26 1.86 -37.09
C VAL A 475 -19.36 1.21 -37.91
N TYR A 476 -20.30 0.52 -37.26
CA TYR A 476 -21.53 0.04 -37.91
C TYR A 476 -22.72 0.73 -37.25
N THR A 477 -23.51 1.42 -38.08
CA THR A 477 -24.77 2.06 -37.74
C THR A 477 -25.93 1.16 -38.16
N GLY A 478 -26.80 0.81 -37.20
CA GLY A 478 -28.15 0.30 -37.47
C GLY A 478 -28.28 -1.23 -37.61
N GLY A 479 -28.91 -1.87 -36.62
CA GLY A 479 -29.37 -3.26 -36.67
C GLY A 479 -29.97 -3.71 -35.33
N ASP A 480 -31.07 -4.46 -35.39
CA ASP A 480 -31.94 -4.95 -34.30
C ASP A 480 -31.17 -5.55 -33.08
N PRO A 481 -31.49 -5.19 -31.82
CA PRO A 481 -30.73 -5.60 -30.62
C PRO A 481 -30.80 -7.10 -30.29
N SER A 482 -31.67 -7.87 -30.94
CA SER A 482 -31.96 -9.26 -30.57
C SER A 482 -30.92 -10.29 -31.03
N ASN A 483 -29.91 -9.91 -31.82
CA ASN A 483 -29.00 -10.86 -32.45
C ASN A 483 -27.49 -10.53 -32.33
N TYR A 484 -27.08 -9.72 -31.35
CA TYR A 484 -25.66 -9.39 -31.18
C TYR A 484 -24.92 -10.40 -30.31
N ASP A 485 -23.86 -10.96 -30.89
CA ASP A 485 -22.90 -11.81 -30.20
C ASP A 485 -22.09 -11.01 -29.16
N TYR A 486 -22.37 -11.26 -27.88
CA TYR A 486 -21.91 -10.49 -26.72
C TYR A 486 -20.39 -10.58 -26.48
N GLN A 487 -19.64 -11.42 -27.21
CA GLN A 487 -18.20 -11.56 -27.00
C GLN A 487 -17.38 -10.31 -27.41
N ILE A 488 -17.82 -9.53 -28.40
CA ILE A 488 -17.02 -8.40 -28.93
C ILE A 488 -17.06 -7.17 -28.00
N TYR A 489 -18.11 -7.02 -27.18
CA TYR A 489 -18.22 -5.89 -26.25
C TYR A 489 -17.32 -6.04 -25.00
N ILE A 490 -16.92 -7.28 -24.67
CA ILE A 490 -16.18 -7.62 -23.46
C ILE A 490 -14.71 -7.16 -23.52
N SER A 491 -14.10 -7.10 -24.71
CA SER A 491 -12.71 -6.62 -24.84
C SER A 491 -12.56 -5.10 -24.82
N LYS A 492 -13.61 -4.32 -25.15
CA LYS A 492 -13.50 -2.85 -25.21
C LYS A 492 -13.60 -2.18 -23.84
N CYS A 493 -14.25 -2.79 -22.85
CA CYS A 493 -14.39 -2.20 -21.51
C CYS A 493 -13.14 -2.35 -20.63
N LEU A 494 -12.21 -3.24 -20.97
CA LEU A 494 -10.87 -3.31 -20.36
C LEU A 494 -9.97 -2.13 -20.75
N PHE A 495 -10.29 -1.40 -21.84
CA PHE A 495 -9.41 -0.39 -22.43
C PHE A 495 -9.70 1.05 -21.97
N PHE A 496 -10.79 1.29 -21.24
CA PHE A 496 -11.25 2.64 -20.89
C PHE A 496 -11.11 3.01 -19.40
N PHE A 497 -10.52 2.16 -18.55
CA PHE A 497 -10.31 2.43 -17.12
C PHE A 497 -8.87 2.28 -16.65
#